data_AF-A0A9N9TGL4-F1
#
_entry.id   AF-A0A9N9TGL4-F1
#
_cell.length_a   1.000
_cell.length_b   1.000
_cell.length_c   1.000
_cell.angle_alpha   90.00
_cell.angle_beta   90.00
_cell.angle_gamma   90.00
#
_symmetry.space_group_name_H-M   'P 1'
#
loop_
_entity.id
_entity.type
_entity.pdbx_description
1 polymer ?
#
loop_
_entity_poly.entity_id
_entity_poly.type
_entity_poly.pdbx_seq_one_letter_code
_entity_poly.pdbx_strand_id
1 'polypeptide(L)'
;MADYFGEMGWTPLEDGQAPDHFLHFARLLRDFNMFDELNAMNGAKLAPPASKSAVEALPDESVTAKDSQCPVCLKEHVQGETAKKLPCGHLYHNDCILPWLSKTNSCPLCRHELPTDDEDYEAWRKEKKRAKEREIDIENLHNSMFS
;
A
#
# COMPACT_ATOMS: atom_id res chain seq x y z
N MET A 1 -12.40 30.22 -23.80
CA MET A 1 -11.59 29.21 -23.09
C MET A 1 -12.28 29.04 -21.75
N ALA A 2 -12.91 27.90 -21.49
CA ALA A 2 -13.44 27.65 -20.16
C ALA A 2 -12.24 27.55 -19.22
N ASP A 3 -12.28 28.24 -18.08
CA ASP A 3 -11.24 28.07 -17.06
C ASP A 3 -11.24 26.62 -16.61
N TYR A 4 -10.06 26.05 -16.35
CA TYR A 4 -9.84 24.66 -15.92
C TYR A 4 -10.82 24.20 -14.82
N PHE A 5 -11.21 25.10 -13.92
CA PHE A 5 -12.18 24.86 -12.86
C PHE A 5 -13.61 24.60 -13.38
N GLY A 6 -14.03 25.27 -14.46
CA GLY A 6 -15.32 25.06 -15.11
C GLY A 6 -15.40 23.70 -15.84
N GLU A 7 -14.30 23.22 -16.41
CA GLU A 7 -14.26 21.90 -17.08
C GLU A 7 -14.36 20.73 -16.07
N MET A 8 -13.88 20.93 -14.84
CA MET A 8 -13.95 19.95 -13.76
C MET A 8 -15.25 20.05 -12.94
N GLY A 9 -16.18 20.93 -13.30
CA GLY A 9 -17.47 21.10 -12.63
C GLY A 9 -17.40 21.76 -11.24
N TRP A 10 -16.36 22.53 -10.97
CA TRP A 10 -16.22 23.23 -9.69
C TRP A 10 -16.86 24.62 -9.79
N THR A 11 -17.97 24.83 -9.08
CA THR A 11 -18.67 26.13 -9.03
C THR A 11 -18.41 26.83 -7.70
N PRO A 12 -18.23 28.16 -7.69
CA PRO A 12 -18.23 28.94 -6.46
C PRO A 12 -19.52 28.72 -5.67
N LEU A 13 -19.45 28.85 -4.34
CA LEU A 13 -20.64 28.81 -3.49
C LEU A 13 -21.56 29.99 -3.79
N GLU A 14 -22.86 29.74 -3.86
CA GLU A 14 -23.89 30.78 -3.99
C GLU A 14 -24.14 31.49 -2.65
N ASP A 15 -24.74 32.68 -2.70
CA ASP A 15 -25.05 33.48 -1.51
C ASP A 15 -25.95 32.71 -0.54
N GLY A 16 -25.43 32.42 0.66
CA GLY A 16 -26.14 31.71 1.73
C GLY A 16 -25.88 30.20 1.78
N GLN A 17 -25.10 29.65 0.86
CA GLN A 17 -24.67 28.26 0.92
C GLN A 17 -23.50 28.13 1.92
N ALA A 18 -23.63 27.24 2.90
CA ALA A 18 -22.53 26.97 3.83
C ALA A 18 -21.48 26.09 3.14
N PRO A 19 -20.18 26.37 3.33
CA PRO A 19 -19.13 25.50 2.82
C PRO A 19 -19.29 24.09 3.40
N ASP A 20 -18.92 23.08 2.63
CA ASP A 20 -19.02 21.70 3.05
C ASP A 20 -18.11 21.45 4.27
N HIS A 21 -18.71 21.51 5.46
CA HIS A 21 -18.02 21.36 6.73
C HIS A 21 -17.30 20.02 6.83
N PHE A 22 -17.75 18.98 6.13
CA PHE A 22 -17.07 17.70 6.08
C PHE A 22 -15.76 17.79 5.28
N LEU A 23 -15.76 18.46 4.12
CA LEU A 23 -14.54 18.71 3.34
C LEU A 23 -13.56 19.62 4.06
N HIS A 24 -14.06 20.65 4.75
CA HIS A 24 -13.22 21.53 5.57
C HIS A 24 -12.63 20.81 6.78
N PHE A 25 -13.42 19.95 7.43
CA PHE A 25 -12.94 19.11 8.52
C PHE A 25 -11.93 18.07 8.03
N ALA A 26 -12.14 17.45 6.86
CA ALA A 26 -11.18 16.54 6.25
C ALA A 26 -9.85 17.23 5.92
N ARG A 27 -9.89 18.47 5.42
CA ARG A 27 -8.68 19.29 5.23
C ARG A 27 -7.99 19.60 6.55
N LEU A 28 -8.75 20.01 7.57
CA LEU A 28 -8.22 20.27 8.92
C LEU A 28 -7.53 19.02 9.48
N LEU A 29 -8.19 17.85 9.45
CA LEU A 29 -7.62 16.60 9.94
C LEU A 29 -6.33 16.20 9.20
N ARG A 30 -6.27 16.44 7.89
CA ARG A 30 -5.06 16.21 7.08
C ARG A 30 -3.96 17.20 7.45
N ASP A 31 -4.27 18.49 7.50
CA ASP A 31 -3.30 19.56 7.69
C ASP A 31 -2.70 19.56 9.11
N PHE A 32 -3.44 19.05 10.11
CA PHE A 32 -2.96 18.83 11.48
C PHE A 32 -2.40 17.41 11.73
N ASN A 33 -2.25 16.58 10.69
CA ASN A 33 -1.80 15.19 10.77
C ASN A 33 -2.61 14.30 11.74
N MET A 34 -3.83 14.71 12.10
CA MET A 34 -4.73 13.96 12.98
C MET A 34 -5.26 12.69 12.32
N PHE A 35 -5.19 12.60 10.99
CA PHE A 35 -5.53 11.37 10.27
C PHE A 35 -4.63 10.20 10.66
N ASP A 36 -3.33 10.43 10.89
CA ASP A 36 -2.40 9.38 11.32
C ASP A 36 -2.67 8.93 12.77
N GLU A 37 -2.99 9.87 13.67
CA GLU A 37 -3.38 9.55 15.05
C GLU A 37 -4.68 8.74 15.09
N LEU A 38 -5.68 9.11 14.28
CA LEU A 38 -6.94 8.37 14.19
C LEU A 38 -6.73 6.97 13.60
N ASN A 39 -5.85 6.83 12.62
CA ASN A 39 -5.53 5.55 12.01
C ASN A 39 -4.76 4.63 12.98
N ALA A 40 -3.85 5.20 13.77
CA ALA A 40 -3.16 4.52 14.86
C ALA A 40 -4.14 4.07 15.96
N MET A 41 -5.13 4.91 16.32
CA MET A 41 -6.21 4.55 17.26
C MET A 41 -7.10 3.43 16.73
N ASN A 42 -7.32 3.36 15.42
CA ASN A 42 -8.08 2.29 14.77
C ASN A 42 -7.27 0.98 14.59
N GLY A 43 -6.07 0.90 15.18
CA GLY A 43 -5.23 -0.30 15.13
C GLY A 43 -4.58 -0.57 13.77
N ALA A 44 -4.65 0.38 12.83
CA ALA A 44 -3.90 0.33 11.59
C ALA A 44 -2.48 0.81 11.86
N LYS A 45 -1.65 -0.06 12.45
CA LYS A 45 -0.19 0.15 12.46
C LYS A 45 0.25 0.30 11.00
N LEU A 46 0.87 1.44 10.67
CA LEU A 46 1.50 1.61 9.37
C LEU A 46 2.58 0.53 9.22
N ALA A 47 2.63 -0.07 8.04
CA ALA A 47 3.64 -1.04 7.67
C ALA A 47 5.04 -0.45 7.89
N PRO A 48 5.88 -1.03 8.75
CA PRO A 48 7.25 -0.57 8.95
C PRO A 48 8.07 -0.82 7.67
N PRO A 49 9.28 -0.27 7.59
CA PRO A 49 10.20 -0.56 6.50
C PRO A 49 10.51 -2.06 6.42
N ALA A 50 10.78 -2.54 5.20
CA ALA A 50 11.28 -3.90 5.01
C ALA A 50 12.65 -4.07 5.67
N SER A 51 12.96 -5.27 6.14
CA SER A 51 14.30 -5.55 6.67
C SER A 51 15.35 -5.40 5.58
N LYS A 52 16.51 -4.85 5.92
CA LYS A 52 17.62 -4.66 4.95
C LYS A 52 18.02 -6.00 4.33
N SER A 53 18.06 -7.05 5.15
CA SER A 53 18.33 -8.42 4.72
C SER A 53 17.30 -8.96 3.74
N ALA A 54 16.00 -8.66 3.93
CA ALA A 54 14.96 -9.08 3.00
C ALA A 54 15.08 -8.35 1.65
N VAL A 55 15.45 -7.08 1.65
CA VAL A 55 15.66 -6.29 0.42
C VAL A 55 16.88 -6.80 -0.36
N GLU A 56 17.98 -7.09 0.33
CA GLU A 56 19.21 -7.62 -0.27
C GLU A 56 19.03 -9.05 -0.82
N ALA A 57 18.19 -9.86 -0.16
CA ALA A 57 17.88 -11.23 -0.60
C ALA A 57 16.97 -11.29 -1.84
N LEU A 58 16.43 -10.15 -2.32
CA LEU A 58 15.57 -10.13 -3.50
C LEU A 58 16.38 -10.43 -4.76
N PRO A 59 15.92 -11.39 -5.60
CA PRO A 59 16.59 -11.74 -6.84
C PRO A 59 16.57 -10.57 -7.82
N ASP A 60 17.74 -10.29 -8.40
CA ASP A 60 17.89 -9.44 -9.58
C ASP A 60 17.61 -10.27 -10.82
N GLU A 61 16.56 -9.91 -11.56
CA GLU A 61 16.23 -10.51 -12.85
C GLU A 61 16.56 -9.52 -13.97
N SER A 62 17.34 -9.97 -14.96
CA SER A 62 17.57 -9.20 -16.19
C SER A 62 16.31 -9.27 -17.06
N VAL A 63 15.72 -8.12 -17.38
CA VAL A 63 14.48 -8.10 -18.17
C VAL A 63 14.76 -8.60 -19.59
N THR A 64 14.18 -9.74 -19.94
CA THR A 64 14.32 -10.39 -21.26
C THR A 64 13.24 -9.98 -22.26
N ALA A 65 12.08 -9.49 -21.78
CA ALA A 65 10.94 -9.09 -22.61
C ALA A 65 10.65 -7.59 -22.49
N LYS A 66 10.52 -6.92 -23.64
CA LYS A 66 10.33 -5.46 -23.77
C LYS A 66 8.96 -4.94 -23.29
N ASP A 67 8.04 -5.83 -22.91
CA ASP A 67 6.64 -5.49 -22.69
C ASP A 67 6.25 -5.38 -21.20
N SER A 68 7.22 -5.36 -20.29
CA SER A 68 6.95 -5.14 -18.87
C SER A 68 7.12 -3.66 -18.50
N GLN A 69 6.08 -3.05 -17.95
CA GLN A 69 6.08 -1.66 -17.49
C GLN A 69 6.17 -1.62 -15.97
N CYS A 70 7.06 -0.78 -15.43
CA CYS A 70 7.16 -0.59 -13.99
C CYS A 70 5.97 0.23 -13.49
N PRO A 71 5.16 -0.27 -12.55
CA PRO A 71 3.95 0.41 -12.07
C PRO A 71 4.24 1.65 -11.19
N VAL A 72 5.49 1.83 -10.74
CA VAL A 72 5.90 2.96 -9.88
C VAL A 72 6.24 4.19 -10.72
N CYS A 73 7.06 4.03 -11.76
CA CYS A 73 7.46 5.15 -12.63
C CYS A 73 6.68 5.19 -13.94
N LEU A 74 5.84 4.19 -14.22
CA LEU A 74 5.07 4.01 -15.44
C LEU A 74 5.92 3.95 -16.72
N LYS A 75 7.20 3.59 -16.61
CA LYS A 75 8.12 3.42 -17.75
C LYS A 75 8.29 1.95 -18.10
N GLU A 76 8.52 1.69 -19.39
CA GLU A 76 8.89 0.37 -19.91
C GLU A 76 10.27 -0.04 -19.41
N HIS A 77 10.44 -1.32 -19.14
CA HIS A 77 11.74 -1.90 -18.83
C HIS A 77 12.61 -2.03 -20.08
N VAL A 78 13.87 -1.62 -19.99
CA VAL A 78 14.81 -1.78 -21.10
C VAL A 78 15.36 -3.21 -21.10
N GLN A 79 15.48 -3.81 -22.28
CA GLN A 79 16.06 -5.15 -22.43
C GLN A 79 17.51 -5.17 -21.89
N GLY A 80 17.78 -6.06 -20.93
CA GLY A 80 19.08 -6.16 -20.26
C GLY A 80 19.22 -5.24 -19.03
N GLU A 81 18.21 -4.47 -18.67
CA GLU A 81 18.18 -3.72 -17.42
C GLU A 81 17.96 -4.67 -16.22
N THR A 82 18.61 -4.36 -15.09
CA THR A 82 18.44 -5.10 -13.83
C THR A 82 17.17 -4.64 -13.14
N ALA A 83 16.20 -5.54 -13.03
CA ALA A 83 14.96 -5.32 -12.28
C ALA A 83 14.96 -6.21 -11.02
N LYS A 84 14.35 -5.70 -9.95
CA LYS A 84 14.12 -6.46 -8.71
C LYS A 84 12.78 -7.15 -8.79
N LYS A 85 12.78 -8.44 -8.49
CA LYS A 85 11.55 -9.22 -8.39
C LYS A 85 11.20 -9.47 -6.93
N LEU A 86 9.97 -9.10 -6.57
CA LEU A 86 9.40 -9.42 -5.27
C LEU A 86 8.97 -10.90 -5.19
N PRO A 87 8.88 -11.49 -3.98
CA PRO A 87 8.43 -12.88 -3.80
C PRO A 87 6.99 -13.13 -4.27
N CYS A 88 6.19 -12.08 -4.44
CA CYS A 88 4.87 -12.15 -5.04
C CYS A 88 4.88 -12.21 -6.59
N GLY A 89 6.05 -12.14 -7.22
CA GLY A 89 6.24 -12.25 -8.67
C GLY A 89 6.25 -10.93 -9.44
N HIS A 90 6.04 -9.80 -8.77
CA HIS A 90 6.03 -8.48 -9.42
C HIS A 90 7.44 -7.91 -9.61
N LEU A 91 7.68 -7.26 -10.76
CA LEU A 91 8.96 -6.70 -11.20
C LEU A 91 8.97 -5.17 -11.13
N TYR A 92 10.10 -4.62 -10.70
CA TYR A 92 10.30 -3.17 -10.55
C TYR A 92 11.74 -2.77 -10.89
N HIS A 93 11.94 -1.51 -11.27
CA HIS A 93 13.29 -0.96 -11.34
C HIS A 93 13.93 -0.93 -9.95
N ASN A 94 15.23 -1.20 -9.88
CA ASN A 94 16.03 -1.05 -8.66
C ASN A 94 15.80 0.31 -7.99
N ASP A 95 15.90 1.39 -8.77
CA ASP A 95 15.73 2.76 -8.28
C ASP A 95 14.30 3.09 -7.83
N CYS A 96 13.31 2.33 -8.29
CA CYS A 96 11.91 2.56 -7.93
C CYS A 96 11.50 1.80 -6.67
N ILE A 97 11.95 0.55 -6.52
CA ILE A 97 11.51 -0.30 -5.40
C ILE A 97 12.30 -0.07 -4.13
N LEU A 98 13.59 0.27 -4.20
CA LEU A 98 14.43 0.48 -3.02
C LEU A 98 13.91 1.64 -2.13
N PRO A 99 13.57 2.83 -2.67
CA PRO A 99 13.00 3.92 -1.87
C PRO A 99 11.58 3.62 -1.35
N TRP A 100 10.88 2.67 -1.99
CA TRP A 100 9.57 2.24 -1.52
C TRP A 100 9.70 1.30 -0.32
N LEU A 101 10.58 0.30 -0.42
CA LEU A 101 10.84 -0.68 0.64
C LEU A 101 11.48 -0.08 1.89
N SER A 102 12.17 1.06 1.74
CA SER A 102 12.69 1.83 2.88
C SER A 102 11.61 2.60 3.65
N LYS A 103 10.41 2.74 3.10
CA LYS A 103 9.26 3.39 3.76
C LYS A 103 8.21 2.39 4.22
N THR A 104 7.94 1.37 3.42
CA THR A 104 6.91 0.36 3.72
C THR A 104 7.37 -1.02 3.27
N ASN A 105 7.00 -2.08 3.99
CA ASN A 105 7.35 -3.45 3.64
C ASN A 105 6.42 -4.12 2.62
N SER A 106 5.60 -3.38 1.89
CA SER A 106 4.53 -3.96 1.06
C SER A 106 4.74 -3.76 -0.43
N CYS A 107 4.30 -4.73 -1.23
CA CYS A 107 4.27 -4.62 -2.69
C CYS A 107 3.28 -3.54 -3.16
N PRO A 108 3.68 -2.57 -4.02
CA PRO A 108 2.77 -1.56 -4.56
C PRO A 108 1.55 -2.10 -5.31
N LEU A 109 1.65 -3.29 -5.91
CA LEU A 109 0.59 -3.87 -6.74
C LEU A 109 -0.38 -4.75 -5.94
N CYS A 110 0.14 -5.67 -5.14
CA CYS A 110 -0.67 -6.69 -4.46
C CYS A 110 -0.68 -6.59 -2.93
N ARG A 111 0.02 -5.60 -2.36
CA ARG A 111 0.18 -5.40 -0.90
C ARG A 111 0.78 -6.59 -0.17
N HIS A 112 1.46 -7.50 -0.88
CA HIS A 112 2.20 -8.59 -0.25
C HIS A 112 3.30 -8.02 0.65
N GLU A 113 3.29 -8.41 1.92
CA GLU A 113 4.20 -7.92 2.95
C GLU A 113 5.48 -8.74 3.02
N LEU A 114 6.62 -8.06 2.98
CA LEU A 114 7.94 -8.60 3.24
C LEU A 114 8.24 -8.66 4.74
N PRO A 115 9.21 -9.48 5.16
CA PRO A 115 9.72 -9.46 6.53
C PRO A 115 10.28 -8.08 6.92
N THR A 116 10.15 -7.75 8.20
CA THR A 116 10.59 -6.48 8.80
C THR A 116 11.52 -6.74 9.98
N ASP A 117 12.32 -5.74 10.34
CA ASP A 117 13.23 -5.81 11.51
C ASP A 117 12.50 -5.47 12.84
N ASP A 118 11.21 -5.12 12.77
CA ASP A 118 10.39 -4.73 13.93
C ASP A 118 9.71 -5.97 14.54
N GLU A 119 10.19 -6.40 15.72
CA GLU A 119 9.69 -7.57 16.43
C GLU A 119 8.20 -7.44 16.83
N ASP A 120 7.77 -6.24 17.23
CA ASP A 120 6.40 -5.97 17.64
C ASP A 120 5.44 -6.06 16.44
N TYR A 121 5.89 -5.60 15.27
CA TYR A 121 5.12 -5.71 14.04
C TYR A 121 4.99 -7.17 13.57
N GLU A 122 6.09 -7.93 13.57
CA GLU A 122 6.06 -9.35 13.18
C GLU A 122 5.23 -10.20 14.16
N ALA A 123 5.28 -9.90 15.47
CA ALA A 123 4.44 -10.53 16.47
C ALA A 123 2.95 -10.26 16.21
N TRP A 124 2.58 -9.00 15.98
CA TRP A 124 1.22 -8.60 15.61
C TRP A 124 0.75 -9.30 14.33
N ARG A 125 1.61 -9.34 13.30
CA ARG A 125 1.33 -10.00 12.02
C ARG A 125 1.04 -11.49 12.21
N LYS A 126 1.85 -12.17 13.03
CA LYS A 126 1.69 -13.60 13.36
C LYS A 126 0.41 -13.86 14.14
N GLU A 127 0.07 -13.01 15.11
CA GLU A 127 -1.16 -13.12 15.88
C GLU A 127 -2.40 -12.94 14.99
N LYS A 128 -2.40 -11.92 14.13
CA LYS A 128 -3.48 -11.68 13.17
C LYS A 128 -3.69 -12.87 12.22
N LYS A 129 -2.61 -13.48 11.74
CA LYS A 129 -2.68 -14.69 10.90
C LYS A 129 -3.33 -15.87 11.65
N ARG A 130 -2.89 -16.12 12.90
CA ARG A 130 -3.48 -17.16 13.76
C ARG A 130 -4.95 -16.91 14.05
N ALA A 131 -5.34 -15.66 14.28
CA ALA A 131 -6.74 -15.30 14.50
C ALA A 131 -7.61 -15.62 13.28
N LYS A 132 -7.14 -15.27 12.08
CA LYS A 132 -7.82 -15.58 10.82
C LYS A 132 -7.92 -17.09 10.55
N GLU A 133 -6.87 -17.84 10.85
CA GLU A 133 -6.87 -19.31 10.72
C GLU A 133 -7.91 -19.95 11.66
N ARG A 134 -7.98 -19.51 12.93
CA ARG A 134 -9.03 -19.96 13.86
C ARG A 134 -10.44 -19.64 13.35
N GLU A 135 -10.65 -18.48 12.74
CA GLU A 135 -11.94 -18.11 12.17
C GLU A 135 -12.33 -19.05 11.03
N ILE A 136 -11.39 -19.35 10.13
CA ILE A 136 -11.58 -20.33 9.03
C ILE A 136 -11.89 -21.72 9.60
N ASP A 137 -11.19 -22.16 10.65
CA ASP A 137 -11.45 -23.46 11.29
C ASP A 137 -12.85 -23.52 11.91
N ILE A 138 -13.29 -22.45 12.58
CA ILE A 138 -14.64 -22.33 13.13
C ILE A 138 -15.68 -22.38 12.01
N GLU A 139 -15.46 -21.67 10.90
CA GLU A 139 -16.33 -21.68 9.74
C GLU A 139 -16.42 -23.08 9.10
N ASN A 140 -15.29 -23.76 8.97
CA ASN A 140 -15.23 -25.14 8.46
C ASN A 140 -16.01 -26.10 9.36
N LEU A 141 -15.87 -25.98 10.68
CA LEU A 141 -16.65 -26.76 11.65
C LEU A 141 -18.15 -26.45 11.55
N HIS A 142 -18.52 -25.18 11.42
CA HIS A 142 -19.91 -24.75 11.22
C HIS A 142 -20.49 -25.38 9.95
N ASN A 143 -19.78 -25.29 8.82
CA ASN A 143 -20.23 -25.86 7.55
C ASN A 143 -20.32 -27.39 7.58
N SER A 144 -19.43 -28.07 8.31
CA SER A 144 -19.51 -29.53 8.50
C SER A 144 -20.65 -29.98 9.43
N MET A 145 -21.10 -29.13 10.35
CA MET A 145 -22.18 -29.45 11.30
C MET A 145 -23.58 -29.29 10.68
N PHE A 146 -23.69 -28.47 9.63
CA PHE A 146 -24.96 -28.17 8.94
C PHE A 146 -25.06 -28.76 7.52
N SER A 147 -24.15 -29.67 7.13
CA SER A 147 -24.22 -30.49 5.92
C SER A 147 -24.55 -31.94 6.23
#